data_AF-A0A2C6DKQ6-F1
#
_entry.id   AF-A0A2C6DKQ6-F1
#
_cell.length_a   1.000
_cell.length_b   1.000
_cell.length_c   1.000
_cell.angle_alpha   90.00
_cell.angle_beta   90.00
_cell.angle_gamma   90.00
#
_symmetry.space_group_name_H-M   'P 1'
#
loop_
_entity.id
_entity.type
_entity.pdbx_description
1 polymer ?
#
loop_
_entity_poly.entity_id
_entity_poly.type
_entity_poly.pdbx_seq_one_letter_code
_entity_poly.pdbx_strand_id
1 'polypeptide(L)'
;MNKLIILATVCLIQFIAQSAEQYKEGVKPIVQWTCEDFLLVDESFQPTAVGYAEAYNKKGTLEDSILDIDEIVKITPIIIQECAKDKQESFIQKVKSHVENLRNNFE
;
A
#
# COMPACT_ATOMS: atom_id res chain seq x y z
N MET A 1 52.09 -16.63 -26.60
CA MET A 1 51.62 -15.34 -26.07
C MET A 1 50.20 -14.99 -26.55
N ASN A 2 49.35 -16.01 -26.77
CA ASN A 2 48.02 -15.84 -27.41
C ASN A 2 46.89 -16.48 -26.59
N LYS A 3 47.20 -17.12 -25.46
CA LYS A 3 46.19 -17.67 -24.54
C LYS A 3 45.81 -16.69 -23.43
N LEU A 4 46.63 -15.66 -23.18
CA LEU A 4 46.36 -14.64 -22.16
C LEU A 4 45.42 -13.53 -22.63
N ILE A 5 45.24 -13.35 -23.94
CA ILE A 5 44.39 -12.27 -24.48
C ILE A 5 42.92 -12.69 -24.51
N ILE A 6 42.61 -13.98 -24.63
CA ILE A 6 41.23 -14.48 -24.76
C ILE A 6 40.47 -14.49 -23.42
N LEU A 7 41.17 -14.48 -22.28
CA LEU A 7 40.54 -14.44 -20.95
C LEU A 7 40.10 -13.05 -20.49
N ALA A 8 40.62 -11.97 -21.09
CA ALA A 8 40.29 -10.60 -20.67
C ALA A 8 39.00 -10.06 -21.28
N THR A 9 38.53 -10.62 -22.40
CA THR A 9 37.36 -10.10 -23.14
C THR A 9 36.01 -10.72 -22.76
N VAL A 10 35.97 -11.74 -21.91
CA VAL A 10 34.71 -12.41 -21.51
C VAL A 10 34.06 -11.78 -20.28
N CYS A 11 34.76 -10.92 -19.53
CA CYS A 11 34.27 -10.40 -18.25
C CYS A 11 33.34 -9.17 -18.36
N LEU A 12 33.20 -8.56 -19.55
CA LEU A 12 32.46 -7.30 -19.71
C LEU A 12 30.96 -7.45 -20.02
N ILE A 13 30.41 -8.67 -20.13
CA ILE A 13 29.00 -8.87 -20.55
C ILE A 13 28.05 -9.17 -19.37
N GLN A 14 28.55 -9.34 -18.14
CA GLN A 14 27.68 -9.80 -17.04
C GLN A 14 27.01 -8.71 -16.20
N PHE A 15 27.15 -7.43 -16.52
CA PHE A 15 26.66 -6.34 -15.66
C PHE A 15 25.32 -5.70 -16.03
N ILE A 16 24.56 -6.22 -17.00
CA ILE A 16 23.34 -5.54 -17.50
C ILE A 16 22.01 -6.09 -16.96
N ALA A 17 22.01 -6.88 -15.87
CA ALA A 17 20.77 -7.53 -15.39
C ALA A 17 20.49 -7.39 -13.89
N GLN A 18 20.86 -6.27 -13.25
CA GLN A 18 20.55 -6.01 -11.84
C GLN A 18 19.66 -4.77 -11.59
N SER A 19 18.97 -4.25 -12.61
CA SER A 19 18.11 -3.07 -12.43
C SER A 19 16.61 -3.40 -12.38
N ALA A 20 16.21 -4.47 -11.69
CA ALA A 20 14.79 -4.81 -11.52
C ALA A 20 14.34 -5.16 -10.09
N GLU A 21 15.24 -5.23 -9.10
CA GLU A 21 14.89 -5.71 -7.74
C GLU A 21 15.28 -4.75 -6.60
N GLN A 22 15.41 -3.45 -6.84
CA GLN A 22 15.81 -2.47 -5.82
C GLN A 22 14.64 -1.82 -5.04
N TYR A 23 13.44 -2.40 -5.01
CA TYR A 23 12.25 -1.77 -4.36
C TYR A 23 11.66 -2.54 -3.17
N LYS A 24 12.35 -3.57 -2.63
CA LYS A 24 11.75 -4.47 -1.62
C LYS A 24 12.28 -4.35 -0.20
N GLU A 25 13.35 -3.60 0.07
CA GLU A 25 13.73 -3.30 1.45
C GLU A 25 13.01 -2.04 1.93
N GLY A 26 12.10 -2.20 2.90
CA GLY A 26 11.41 -1.09 3.58
C GLY A 26 9.95 -0.84 3.17
N VAL A 27 9.42 -1.50 2.13
CA VAL A 27 8.00 -1.34 1.75
C VAL A 27 7.13 -2.36 2.50
N LYS A 28 6.45 -1.89 3.53
CA LYS A 28 5.55 -2.69 4.35
C LYS A 28 4.24 -2.99 3.60
N PRO A 29 3.75 -4.24 3.56
CA PRO A 29 2.41 -4.55 3.06
C PRO A 29 1.33 -3.78 3.84
N ILE A 30 0.29 -3.29 3.16
CA ILE A 30 -0.76 -2.46 3.79
C ILE A 30 -1.45 -3.15 4.97
N VAL A 31 -1.55 -4.49 4.93
CA VAL A 31 -2.15 -5.30 6.00
C VAL A 31 -1.36 -5.26 7.30
N GLN A 32 -0.10 -4.84 7.22
CA GLN A 32 0.77 -4.65 8.38
C GLN A 32 0.78 -3.19 8.82
N TRP A 33 0.29 -2.24 8.02
CA TRP A 33 0.38 -0.81 8.31
C TRP A 33 -0.27 -0.45 9.65
N THR A 34 0.43 0.37 10.41
CA THR A 34 -0.16 1.12 11.53
C THR A 34 -0.75 2.43 11.01
N CYS A 35 -1.50 3.11 11.86
CA CYS A 35 -1.94 4.47 11.63
C CYS A 35 -0.75 5.43 11.38
N GLU A 36 0.42 5.20 11.99
CA GLU A 36 1.64 5.94 11.69
C GLU A 36 2.09 5.79 10.24
N ASP A 37 2.11 4.55 9.73
CA ASP A 37 2.48 4.29 8.34
C ASP A 37 1.53 5.01 7.36
N PHE A 38 0.23 5.03 7.66
CA PHE A 38 -0.77 5.75 6.86
C PHE A 38 -0.57 7.26 6.89
N LEU A 39 -0.27 7.84 8.05
CA LEU A 39 -0.07 9.30 8.19
C LEU A 39 1.18 9.81 7.46
N LEU A 40 2.11 8.92 7.10
CA LEU A 40 3.27 9.25 6.26
C LEU A 40 2.97 9.25 4.76
N VAL A 41 1.80 8.74 4.34
CA VAL A 41 1.36 8.82 2.96
C VAL A 41 1.05 10.28 2.62
N ASP A 42 1.57 10.73 1.48
CA ASP A 42 1.24 12.03 0.94
C ASP A 42 -0.28 12.23 0.85
N GLU A 43 -0.76 13.39 1.29
CA GLU A 43 -2.18 13.67 1.48
C GLU A 43 -3.01 13.42 0.21
N SER A 44 -2.43 13.62 -0.98
CA SER A 44 -3.11 13.39 -2.25
C SER A 44 -3.36 11.90 -2.55
N PHE A 45 -2.61 11.01 -1.91
CA PHE A 45 -2.72 9.56 -2.07
C PHE A 45 -3.37 8.85 -0.87
N GLN A 46 -3.68 9.57 0.22
CA GLN A 46 -4.38 8.99 1.36
C GLN A 46 -5.75 8.38 0.99
N PRO A 47 -6.60 9.00 0.13
CA PRO A 47 -7.82 8.37 -0.33
C PRO A 47 -7.57 7.04 -1.06
N THR A 48 -6.47 6.94 -1.80
CA THR A 48 -6.08 5.68 -2.48
C THR A 48 -5.73 4.58 -1.47
N ALA A 49 -5.00 4.91 -0.40
CA ALA A 49 -4.68 3.95 0.66
C ALA A 49 -5.95 3.48 1.39
N VAL A 50 -6.90 4.39 1.66
CA VAL A 50 -8.20 4.07 2.27
C VAL A 50 -9.02 3.14 1.37
N GLY A 51 -9.13 3.45 0.08
CA GLY A 51 -9.85 2.60 -0.88
C GLY A 51 -9.25 1.20 -1.01
N TYR A 52 -7.92 1.09 -0.98
CA TYR A 52 -7.26 -0.23 -0.97
C TYR A 52 -7.55 -1.02 0.32
N ALA A 53 -7.51 -0.35 1.47
CA ALA A 53 -7.84 -0.97 2.76
C ALA A 53 -9.31 -1.41 2.82
N GLU A 54 -10.23 -0.61 2.29
CA GLU A 54 -11.64 -0.99 2.15
C GLU A 54 -11.81 -2.23 1.26
N ALA A 55 -11.21 -2.22 0.06
CA ALA A 55 -11.29 -3.33 -0.89
C ALA A 55 -10.76 -4.64 -0.31
N TYR A 56 -9.67 -4.58 0.46
CA TYR A 56 -9.12 -5.76 1.15
C TYR A 56 -10.08 -6.31 2.22
N ASN A 57 -10.84 -5.44 2.89
CA ASN A 57 -11.80 -5.85 3.91
C ASN A 57 -13.14 -6.36 3.34
N LYS A 58 -13.44 -6.10 2.07
CA LYS A 58 -14.65 -6.63 1.43
C LYS A 58 -14.57 -8.15 1.30
N LYS A 59 -15.67 -8.81 1.69
CA LYS A 59 -15.87 -10.24 1.45
C LYS A 59 -16.45 -10.41 0.04
N GLY A 60 -15.82 -11.24 -0.80
CA GLY A 60 -16.33 -11.54 -2.15
C GLY A 60 -15.24 -11.56 -3.22
N THR A 61 -15.65 -11.71 -4.49
CA THR A 61 -14.76 -11.52 -5.63
C THR A 61 -14.63 -10.01 -5.94
N LEU A 62 -13.53 -9.61 -6.55
CA LEU A 62 -13.30 -8.21 -6.94
C LEU A 62 -14.34 -7.71 -7.95
N GLU A 63 -14.92 -8.62 -8.73
CA GLU A 63 -15.89 -8.33 -9.79
C GLU A 63 -17.21 -7.78 -9.25
N ASP A 64 -17.62 -8.21 -8.05
CA ASP A 64 -18.84 -7.75 -7.37
C ASP A 64 -18.59 -6.58 -6.40
N SER A 65 -17.33 -6.15 -6.26
CA SER A 65 -16.93 -5.10 -5.33
C SER A 65 -17.15 -3.72 -5.96
N ILE A 66 -18.22 -3.04 -5.56
CA ILE A 66 -18.45 -1.63 -5.94
C ILE A 66 -17.40 -0.77 -5.24
N LEU A 67 -16.60 -0.03 -6.01
CA LEU A 67 -15.72 1.01 -5.48
C LEU A 67 -16.54 2.28 -5.20
N ASP A 68 -16.82 2.54 -3.92
CA ASP A 68 -17.61 3.70 -3.49
C ASP A 68 -16.69 4.90 -3.21
N ILE A 69 -16.46 5.71 -4.25
CA ILE A 69 -15.57 6.87 -4.17
C ILE A 69 -16.09 7.92 -3.17
N ASP A 70 -17.40 8.10 -3.08
CA ASP A 70 -18.00 9.08 -2.17
C ASP A 70 -17.82 8.67 -0.71
N GLU A 71 -17.98 7.37 -0.40
CA GLU A 71 -17.65 6.80 0.91
C GLU A 71 -16.17 7.02 1.24
N ILE A 72 -15.25 6.67 0.33
CA ILE A 72 -13.80 6.83 0.52
C ILE A 72 -13.44 8.29 0.81
N VAL A 73 -13.93 9.23 -0.01
CA VAL A 73 -13.67 10.67 0.18
C VAL A 73 -14.21 11.16 1.52
N LYS A 74 -15.38 10.68 1.93
CA LYS A 74 -16.02 11.05 3.19
C LYS A 74 -15.28 10.51 4.42
N ILE A 75 -14.82 9.26 4.39
CA ILE A 75 -14.17 8.64 5.56
C ILE A 75 -12.70 9.01 5.68
N THR A 76 -12.00 9.31 4.57
CA THR A 76 -10.56 9.64 4.61
C THR A 76 -10.20 10.70 5.66
N PRO A 77 -10.84 11.88 5.74
CA PRO A 77 -10.53 12.86 6.79
C PRO A 77 -10.81 12.35 8.21
N ILE A 78 -11.79 11.46 8.39
CA ILE A 78 -12.10 10.83 9.68
C ILE A 78 -10.97 9.87 10.07
N ILE A 79 -10.50 9.05 9.14
CA ILE A 79 -9.39 8.11 9.37
C ILE A 79 -8.11 8.87 9.73
N ILE A 80 -7.80 9.97 9.04
CA ILE A 80 -6.66 10.85 9.39
C ILE A 80 -6.78 11.34 10.83
N GLN A 81 -7.94 11.86 11.22
CA GLN A 81 -8.18 12.36 12.58
C GLN A 81 -8.05 11.27 13.64
N GLU A 82 -8.59 10.07 13.39
CA GLU A 82 -8.52 8.95 14.33
C GLU A 82 -7.12 8.37 14.42
N CYS A 83 -6.42 8.21 13.30
CA CYS A 83 -5.04 7.74 13.28
C CYS A 83 -4.07 8.73 13.95
N ALA A 84 -4.38 10.03 13.94
CA ALA A 84 -3.60 11.02 14.69
C ALA A 84 -3.72 10.86 16.22
N LYS A 85 -4.81 10.25 16.72
CA LYS A 85 -5.04 10.01 18.15
C LYS A 85 -4.28 8.78 18.66
N ASP A 86 -4.25 7.71 17.87
CA ASP A 86 -3.48 6.51 18.18
C ASP A 86 -2.73 6.00 16.93
N LYS A 87 -1.44 6.30 16.92
CA LYS A 87 -0.52 5.98 15.81
C LYS A 87 -0.20 4.49 15.69
N GLN A 88 -0.39 3.71 16.76
CA GLN A 88 0.01 2.30 16.80
C GLN A 88 -1.12 1.35 16.38
N GLU A 89 -2.35 1.86 16.24
CA GLU A 89 -3.47 1.08 15.77
C GLU A 89 -3.28 0.55 14.35
N SER A 90 -3.92 -0.58 14.05
CA SER A 90 -3.93 -1.15 12.70
C SER A 90 -4.77 -0.28 11.76
N PHE A 91 -4.13 0.22 10.70
CA PHE A 91 -4.79 1.08 9.70
C PHE A 91 -6.00 0.39 9.06
N ILE A 92 -5.86 -0.87 8.66
CA ILE A 92 -6.91 -1.60 7.95
C ILE A 92 -8.12 -1.91 8.83
N GLN A 93 -7.91 -2.15 10.13
CA GLN A 93 -9.01 -2.34 11.08
C GLN A 93 -9.73 -1.02 11.37
N LYS A 94 -8.99 0.10 11.42
CA LYS A 94 -9.58 1.43 11.53
C LYS A 94 -10.50 1.72 10.35
N VAL A 95 -10.02 1.55 9.12
CA VAL A 95 -10.84 1.73 7.90
C VAL A 95 -12.09 0.85 7.93
N LYS A 96 -11.93 -0.45 8.24
CA LYS A 96 -13.05 -1.38 8.37
C LYS A 96 -14.13 -0.89 9.34
N SER A 97 -13.72 -0.51 10.55
CA SER A 97 -14.66 -0.08 11.59
C SER A 97 -15.43 1.17 11.18
N HIS A 98 -14.80 2.14 10.54
CA HIS A 98 -15.48 3.36 10.10
C HIS A 98 -16.41 3.12 8.91
N VAL A 99 -16.04 2.25 7.97
CA VAL A 99 -16.92 1.84 6.87
C VAL A 99 -18.15 1.11 7.40
N GLU A 100 -17.97 0.13 8.29
CA GLU A 100 -19.08 -0.59 8.93
C GLU A 100 -19.99 0.37 9.70
N ASN A 101 -19.42 1.27 10.50
CA ASN A 101 -20.19 2.29 11.21
C ASN A 101 -20.96 3.21 10.26
N LEU A 102 -20.34 3.65 9.16
CA LEU A 102 -21.00 4.53 8.21
C LEU A 102 -22.21 3.84 7.60
N ARG A 103 -22.05 2.61 7.11
CA ARG A 103 -23.11 1.82 6.47
C ARG A 103 -24.27 1.52 7.42
N ASN A 104 -23.96 1.14 8.66
CA ASN A 104 -24.97 0.88 9.69
C ASN A 104 -25.78 2.12 10.10
N ASN A 105 -25.31 3.34 9.79
CA ASN A 105 -26.04 4.58 10.03
C ASN A 105 -26.98 4.97 8.86
N PHE A 106 -26.95 4.22 7.75
CA PHE A 106 -27.77 4.45 6.55
C PHE A 106 -28.75 3.30 6.25
N GLU A 107 -28.73 2.22 7.04
CA GLU A 107 -29.80 1.19 7.09
C GLU A 107 -30.87 1.57 8.15
#